data_AF-A0A0F0FLL6-F1
#
_entry.id   AF-A0A0F0FLL6-F1
#
_cell.length_a   1.000
_cell.length_b   1.000
_cell.length_c   1.000
_cell.angle_alpha   90.00
_cell.angle_beta   90.00
_cell.angle_gamma   90.00
#
_symmetry.space_group_name_H-M   'P 1'
#
loop_
_entity.id
_entity.type
_entity.pdbx_description
1 polymer ?
#
loop_
_entity_poly.entity_id
_entity_poly.type
_entity_poly.pdbx_seq_one_letter_code
_entity_poly.pdbx_strand_id
1 'polypeptide(L)'
;MEKSILSDRLSNGTARLNISGRIRSGTKLLTAAAAKNPKAVSLFAPAVAGQQKFKDAEAAIVAQCNIPHPTRPANTPHFNVSGADFEMPEFARHILDTYGEPDERGEPRLYRFPIVFHTDQLLDFFPHAFKSYGGAINYESLYGKDGKRYCMYREPVFPEQIREQRARRMKFLPRRELVPRGECKPDCCPEYLQGLCKFRGDLLFYIPDIPTVGPVSITTTSQYAAEGIFTDLMRIKTALGTIPRFNPFQPGKPIYWLTKVQETRTYYDDQGAKRLGMQWVPKLTADLDMAKALSLNTAPALSLGLAPTAPHGWLAGTTPGTPATPAPRPDADPPGDYDAQLQVRVLHAVNDSNGDPELISHWATLRYGQDWSRANASLDSVHTVFRGLGNDGAYVNARLRFEIAALVSGIDETLRKQYFKAKLGNGWTREIDRLATAAGELEALAERGANYASSLMLGFLDDLEVT
;
A
#
# COMPACT_ATOMS: atom_id res chain seq x y z
N MET A 1 28.27 9.80 -12.16
CA MET A 1 27.43 10.91 -11.65
C MET A 1 26.64 10.38 -10.46
N GLU A 2 27.06 10.74 -9.24
CA GLU A 2 26.27 10.44 -8.04
C GLU A 2 24.96 11.22 -8.14
N LYS A 3 23.84 10.49 -8.08
CA LYS A 3 22.51 11.07 -8.16
C LYS A 3 22.32 12.00 -6.94
N SER A 4 21.72 13.17 -7.16
CA SER A 4 21.31 14.07 -6.07
C SER A 4 20.41 13.31 -5.08
N ILE A 5 20.43 13.68 -3.79
CA ILE A 5 19.56 13.09 -2.75
C ILE A 5 18.08 13.12 -3.17
N LEU A 6 17.67 14.17 -3.90
CA LEU A 6 16.32 14.26 -4.44
C LEU A 6 16.11 13.27 -5.59
N SER A 7 17.07 13.16 -6.50
CA SER A 7 17.05 12.20 -7.61
C SER A 7 17.07 10.75 -7.13
N ASP A 8 17.81 10.43 -6.08
CA ASP A 8 17.83 9.10 -5.44
C ASP A 8 16.51 8.77 -4.76
N ARG A 9 15.88 9.75 -4.10
CA ARG A 9 14.55 9.58 -3.49
C ARG A 9 13.46 9.37 -4.54
N LEU A 10 13.54 10.10 -5.66
CA LEU A 10 12.66 9.92 -6.81
C LEU A 10 12.87 8.57 -7.50
N SER A 11 14.12 8.13 -7.68
CA SER A 11 14.41 6.89 -8.40
C SER A 11 14.20 5.61 -7.60
N ASN A 12 14.35 5.66 -6.27
CA ASN A 12 14.19 4.48 -5.42
C ASN A 12 12.73 4.18 -5.03
N GLY A 13 11.77 5.04 -5.41
CA GLY A 13 10.32 4.88 -5.13
C GLY A 13 9.93 4.79 -3.64
N THR A 14 10.91 4.66 -2.76
CA THR A 14 10.82 4.42 -1.33
C THR A 14 11.10 5.72 -0.61
N ALA A 15 10.28 6.74 -0.91
CA ALA A 15 10.21 7.92 -0.05
C ALA A 15 9.69 7.45 1.31
N ARG A 16 10.61 7.13 2.24
CA ARG A 16 10.25 6.85 3.63
C ARG A 16 9.42 8.03 4.11
N LEU A 17 8.15 7.76 4.41
CA LEU A 17 7.22 8.78 4.84
C LEU A 17 7.76 9.45 6.10
N ASN A 18 7.71 10.78 6.13
CA ASN A 18 8.06 11.52 7.33
C ASN A 18 6.98 11.25 8.38
N ILE A 19 7.40 10.77 9.54
CA ILE A 19 6.49 10.38 10.62
C ILE A 19 6.03 11.65 11.33
N SER A 20 4.72 11.89 11.38
CA SER A 20 4.14 13.08 12.05
C SER A 20 4.11 12.94 13.57
N GLY A 21 4.09 11.71 14.08
CA GLY A 21 4.21 11.44 15.51
C GLY A 21 4.40 9.97 15.86
N ARG A 22 4.77 9.71 17.11
CA ARG A 22 4.99 8.35 17.62
C ARG A 22 4.10 8.06 18.82
N ILE A 23 3.23 7.07 18.68
CA ILE A 23 2.48 6.51 19.81
C ILE A 23 3.30 5.37 20.42
N ARG A 24 3.35 5.29 21.74
CA ARG A 24 4.10 4.26 22.44
C ARG A 24 3.17 3.17 22.95
N SER A 25 3.54 1.92 22.70
CA SER A 25 2.87 0.73 23.25
C SER A 25 3.16 0.51 24.74
N GLY A 26 3.90 1.39 25.40
CA GLY A 26 4.16 1.31 26.83
C GLY A 26 4.66 2.64 27.37
N THR A 27 4.94 2.69 28.66
CA THR A 27 5.50 3.89 29.30
C THR A 27 6.87 3.59 29.88
N LYS A 28 7.59 4.62 30.30
CA LYS A 28 8.77 4.47 31.14
C LYS A 28 8.43 4.89 32.56
N LEU A 29 8.90 4.09 33.52
CA LEU A 29 8.81 4.40 34.93
C LEU A 29 10.20 4.61 35.50
N LEU A 30 10.31 5.38 36.56
CA LEU A 30 11.56 5.48 37.32
C LEU A 30 11.91 4.12 37.95
N THR A 31 13.20 3.84 38.05
CA THR A 31 13.71 2.71 38.85
C THR A 31 13.47 2.99 40.33
N ALA A 32 13.47 1.95 41.18
CA ALA A 32 13.29 2.12 42.62
C ALA A 32 14.35 3.06 43.24
N ALA A 33 15.57 3.05 42.71
CA ALA A 33 16.64 3.95 43.13
C ALA A 33 16.36 5.41 42.73
N ALA A 34 15.91 5.64 41.49
CA ALA A 34 15.57 6.99 41.02
C ALA A 34 14.30 7.53 41.68
N ALA A 35 13.30 6.67 41.97
CA ALA A 35 12.05 7.07 42.63
C ALA A 35 12.26 7.55 44.08
N LYS A 36 13.33 7.12 44.76
CA LYS A 36 13.69 7.59 46.11
C LYS A 36 14.29 9.00 46.13
N ASN A 37 14.80 9.49 44.99
CA ASN A 37 15.41 10.81 44.91
C ASN A 37 14.37 11.86 44.48
N PRO A 38 14.01 12.83 45.34
CA PRO A 38 12.97 13.82 45.02
C PRO A 38 13.33 14.68 43.80
N LYS A 39 14.63 14.92 43.55
CA LYS A 39 15.08 15.66 42.35
C LYS A 39 14.87 14.86 41.07
N ALA A 40 15.07 13.53 41.11
CA ALA A 40 14.82 12.70 39.94
C ALA A 40 13.32 12.61 39.62
N VAL A 41 12.46 12.59 40.64
CA VAL A 41 11.00 12.63 40.48
C VAL A 41 10.55 13.96 39.86
N SER A 42 11.05 15.09 40.33
CA SER A 42 10.68 16.40 39.78
C SER A 42 11.15 16.59 38.33
N LEU A 43 12.34 16.09 37.98
CA LEU A 43 12.85 16.10 36.60
C LEU A 43 12.06 15.15 35.68
N PHE A 44 11.47 14.09 36.21
CA PHE A 44 10.70 13.13 35.42
C PHE A 44 9.22 13.52 35.24
N ALA A 45 8.66 14.33 36.15
CA ALA A 45 7.26 14.74 36.12
C ALA A 45 6.82 15.39 34.78
N PRO A 46 7.61 16.30 34.16
CA PRO A 46 7.26 16.86 32.84
C PRO A 46 7.22 15.82 31.72
N ALA A 47 8.02 14.75 31.81
CA ALA A 47 7.99 13.65 30.84
C ALA A 47 6.73 12.77 31.02
N VAL A 48 6.28 12.57 32.26
CA VAL A 48 5.01 11.88 32.55
C VAL A 48 3.81 12.70 32.08
N ALA A 49 3.87 14.03 32.23
CA ALA A 49 2.86 14.97 31.73
C ALA A 49 2.87 15.13 30.19
N GLY A 50 3.80 14.46 29.48
CA GLY A 50 3.89 14.50 28.02
C GLY A 50 4.43 15.81 27.44
N GLN A 51 5.04 16.67 28.27
CA GLN A 51 5.64 17.94 27.87
C GLN A 51 7.07 17.79 27.37
N GLN A 52 7.78 16.75 27.83
CA GLN A 52 9.16 16.47 27.46
C GLN A 52 9.34 15.02 26.98
N LYS A 53 10.28 14.79 26.06
CA LYS A 53 10.66 13.44 25.65
C LYS A 53 11.35 12.72 26.81
N PHE A 54 10.98 11.46 27.02
CA PHE A 54 11.59 10.61 28.06
C PHE A 54 13.12 10.52 27.96
N LYS A 55 13.70 10.56 26.76
CA LYS A 55 15.15 10.50 26.55
C LYS A 55 15.86 11.74 27.14
N ASP A 56 15.24 12.91 27.01
CA ASP A 56 15.82 14.16 27.49
C ASP A 56 15.70 14.24 29.02
N ALA A 57 14.59 13.76 29.57
CA ALA A 57 14.42 13.62 31.02
C ALA A 57 15.41 12.61 31.62
N GLU A 58 15.65 11.46 30.96
CA GLU A 58 16.67 10.49 31.37
C GLU A 58 18.07 11.12 31.37
N ALA A 59 18.44 11.85 30.30
CA ALA A 59 19.73 12.52 30.22
C ALA A 59 19.89 13.58 31.32
N ALA A 60 18.84 14.34 31.63
CA ALA A 60 18.84 15.32 32.71
C ALA A 60 19.02 14.65 34.09
N ILE A 61 18.35 13.53 34.35
CA ILE A 61 18.49 12.79 35.61
C ILE A 61 19.89 12.21 35.75
N VAL A 62 20.46 11.64 34.68
CA VAL A 62 21.85 11.13 34.70
C VAL A 62 22.82 12.27 35.01
N ALA A 63 22.68 13.42 34.35
CA ALA A 63 23.56 14.57 34.52
C ALA A 63 23.47 15.18 35.93
N GLN A 64 22.27 15.28 36.51
CA GLN A 64 22.05 16.00 37.77
C GLN A 64 22.05 15.11 39.01
N CYS A 65 21.65 13.84 38.88
CA CYS A 65 21.51 12.90 40.00
C CYS A 65 22.56 11.79 39.99
N ASN A 66 23.38 11.67 38.93
CA ASN A 66 24.42 10.65 38.76
C ASN A 66 23.91 9.21 38.95
N ILE A 67 22.64 8.95 38.57
CA ILE A 67 22.02 7.62 38.64
C ILE A 67 22.13 6.97 37.25
N PRO A 68 22.90 5.87 37.10
CA PRO A 68 22.93 5.13 35.84
C PRO A 68 21.57 4.45 35.60
N HIS A 69 21.07 4.50 34.37
CA HIS A 69 19.80 3.90 33.95
C HIS A 69 18.60 4.27 34.87
N PRO A 70 18.21 5.55 34.95
CA PRO A 70 17.20 6.02 35.91
C PRO A 70 15.77 5.54 35.63
N THR A 71 15.51 5.00 34.43
CA THR A 71 14.19 4.55 34.00
C THR A 71 14.20 3.10 33.56
N ARG A 72 13.06 2.43 33.74
CA ARG A 72 12.77 1.09 33.20
C ARG A 72 11.53 1.14 32.30
N PRO A 73 11.46 0.32 31.24
CA PRO A 73 10.23 0.16 30.48
C PRO A 73 9.15 -0.48 31.36
N ALA A 74 7.93 0.03 31.24
CA ALA A 74 6.77 -0.48 31.95
C ALA A 74 5.66 -0.81 30.96
N ASN A 75 5.16 -2.03 31.08
CA ASN A 75 4.06 -2.49 30.27
C ASN A 75 2.74 -2.00 30.86
N THR A 76 1.89 -1.40 30.03
CA THR A 76 0.64 -0.73 30.44
C THR A 76 -0.52 -1.20 29.57
N PRO A 77 -1.75 -1.21 30.08
CA PRO A 77 -2.93 -1.63 29.33
C PRO A 77 -3.36 -0.61 28.26
N HIS A 78 -2.97 0.66 28.38
CA HIS A 78 -3.27 1.73 27.42
C HIS A 78 -2.04 2.13 26.59
N PHE A 79 -2.24 2.70 25.41
CA PHE A 79 -1.21 3.36 24.62
C PHE A 79 -0.86 4.71 25.24
N ASN A 80 0.43 5.06 25.21
CA ASN A 80 0.90 6.35 25.69
C ASN A 80 1.05 7.31 24.51
N VAL A 81 0.27 8.39 24.55
CA VAL A 81 0.28 9.49 23.60
C VAL A 81 0.84 10.71 24.32
N SER A 82 2.01 11.18 23.90
CA SER A 82 2.70 12.31 24.51
C SER A 82 2.85 13.42 23.47
N GLY A 83 2.51 14.66 23.81
CA GLY A 83 2.65 15.80 22.91
C GLY A 83 4.09 15.99 22.41
N ALA A 84 5.08 15.66 23.24
CA ALA A 84 6.50 15.74 22.88
C ALA A 84 6.95 14.72 21.83
N ASP A 85 6.16 13.66 21.58
CA ASP A 85 6.45 12.64 20.57
C ASP A 85 5.81 12.95 19.19
N PHE A 86 5.09 14.07 19.06
CA PHE A 86 4.50 14.56 17.82
C PHE A 86 5.20 15.83 17.34
N GLU A 87 5.20 16.08 16.02
CA GLU A 87 5.68 17.33 15.45
C GLU A 87 4.83 18.52 15.91
N MET A 88 3.51 18.33 15.99
CA MET A 88 2.55 19.27 16.56
C MET A 88 1.90 18.64 17.80
N PRO A 89 2.13 19.18 19.01
CA PRO A 89 1.58 18.63 20.25
C PRO A 89 0.05 18.62 20.31
N GLU A 90 -0.62 19.45 19.52
CA GLU A 90 -2.09 19.54 19.45
C GLU A 90 -2.73 18.25 18.95
N PHE A 91 -2.06 17.52 18.03
CA PHE A 91 -2.56 16.24 17.53
C PHE A 91 -2.63 15.18 18.62
N ALA A 92 -1.68 15.18 19.56
CA ALA A 92 -1.71 14.27 20.69
C ALA A 92 -2.94 14.51 21.59
N ARG A 93 -3.32 15.78 21.79
CA ARG A 93 -4.52 16.17 22.54
C ARG A 93 -5.78 15.75 21.80
N HIS A 94 -5.88 16.09 20.51
CA HIS A 94 -7.01 15.73 19.67
C HIS A 94 -7.24 14.20 19.65
N ILE A 95 -6.19 13.40 19.54
CA ILE A 95 -6.32 11.93 19.61
C ILE A 95 -6.94 11.47 20.94
N LEU A 96 -6.52 12.06 22.08
CA LEU A 96 -7.06 11.74 23.39
C LEU A 96 -8.48 12.28 23.60
N ASP A 97 -8.81 13.43 23.02
CA ASP A 97 -10.14 14.02 23.12
C ASP A 97 -11.18 13.23 22.30
N THR A 98 -10.78 12.69 21.14
CA THR A 98 -11.68 11.94 20.24
C THR A 98 -11.78 10.45 20.61
N TYR A 99 -10.67 9.82 21.00
CA TYR A 99 -10.60 8.36 21.22
C TYR A 99 -10.14 7.96 22.62
N GLY A 100 -9.87 8.92 23.51
CA GLY A 100 -9.53 8.62 24.89
C GLY A 100 -10.74 8.17 25.69
N GLU A 101 -10.55 7.13 26.49
CA GLU A 101 -11.54 6.67 27.46
C GLU A 101 -11.06 7.04 28.87
N PRO A 102 -11.97 7.44 29.78
CA PRO A 102 -11.59 7.75 31.14
C PRO A 102 -11.11 6.49 31.86
N ASP A 103 -9.92 6.56 32.46
CA ASP A 103 -9.39 5.51 33.33
C ASP A 103 -10.14 5.48 34.68
N GLU A 104 -9.80 4.53 35.56
CA GLU A 104 -10.33 4.47 36.95
C GLU A 104 -10.13 5.77 37.74
N ARG A 105 -9.16 6.60 37.32
CA ARG A 105 -8.83 7.91 37.90
C ARG A 105 -9.49 9.10 37.19
N GLY A 106 -10.30 8.86 36.15
CA GLY A 106 -10.94 9.90 35.33
C GLY A 106 -10.04 10.56 34.28
N GLU A 107 -8.78 10.15 34.17
CA GLU A 107 -7.83 10.67 33.18
C GLU A 107 -8.04 10.00 31.81
N PRO A 108 -8.06 10.75 30.69
CA PRO A 108 -8.26 10.16 29.36
C PRO A 108 -7.05 9.31 28.96
N ARG A 109 -7.29 8.03 28.66
CA ARG A 109 -6.29 7.06 28.21
C ARG A 109 -6.72 6.39 26.92
N LEU A 110 -5.76 6.14 26.04
CA LEU A 110 -6.01 5.54 24.74
C LEU A 110 -5.95 4.01 24.85
N TYR A 111 -7.08 3.32 24.98
CA TYR A 111 -7.13 1.86 25.03
C TYR A 111 -7.30 1.23 23.64
N ARG A 112 -8.22 1.79 22.85
CA ARG A 112 -8.55 1.32 21.51
C ARG A 112 -8.76 2.53 20.59
N PHE A 113 -8.27 2.44 19.36
CA PHE A 113 -8.49 3.49 18.38
C PHE A 113 -8.46 2.95 16.95
N PRO A 114 -9.15 3.61 16.01
CA PRO A 114 -9.19 3.19 14.62
C PRO A 114 -7.94 3.61 13.86
N ILE A 115 -7.54 2.81 12.87
CA ILE A 115 -6.40 3.10 12.00
C ILE A 115 -6.71 2.83 10.53
N VAL A 116 -6.02 3.53 9.65
CA VAL A 116 -6.10 3.37 8.19
C VAL A 116 -4.69 3.30 7.60
N PHE A 117 -4.48 2.35 6.69
CA PHE A 117 -3.20 2.18 5.98
C PHE A 117 -3.19 2.98 4.67
N HIS A 118 -2.02 3.52 4.32
CA HIS A 118 -1.85 4.35 3.12
C HIS A 118 -1.58 3.53 1.84
N THR A 119 -1.22 2.25 1.98
CA THR A 119 -0.81 1.36 0.89
C THR A 119 -1.22 -0.07 1.20
N ASP A 120 -1.28 -0.90 0.16
CA ASP A 120 -1.58 -2.33 0.22
C ASP A 120 -0.31 -3.21 0.32
N GLN A 121 0.87 -2.58 0.23
CA GLN A 121 2.16 -3.24 0.41
C GLN A 121 2.53 -3.32 1.89
N LEU A 122 2.65 -4.54 2.42
CA LEU A 122 2.87 -4.76 3.86
C LEU A 122 4.17 -4.14 4.38
N LEU A 123 5.26 -4.19 3.60
CA LEU A 123 6.55 -3.66 4.03
C LEU A 123 6.62 -2.13 4.05
N ASP A 124 5.72 -1.46 3.32
CA ASP A 124 5.69 0.00 3.25
C ASP A 124 5.09 0.60 4.52
N PHE A 125 3.95 0.07 4.99
CA PHE A 125 3.33 0.54 6.23
C PHE A 125 3.80 -0.23 7.47
N PHE A 126 4.42 -1.41 7.32
CA PHE A 126 5.03 -2.14 8.43
C PHE A 126 6.49 -2.54 8.16
N PRO A 127 7.39 -1.55 7.98
CA PRO A 127 8.81 -1.81 7.85
C PRO A 127 9.36 -2.45 9.12
N HIS A 128 9.93 -3.64 8.98
CA HIS A 128 10.51 -4.38 10.10
C HIS A 128 11.80 -5.09 9.71
N ALA A 129 12.73 -5.12 10.67
CA ALA A 129 14.05 -5.72 10.51
C ALA A 129 14.61 -6.19 11.84
N PHE A 130 15.43 -7.23 11.80
CA PHE A 130 16.36 -7.56 12.87
C PHE A 130 17.55 -6.62 12.79
N LYS A 131 17.85 -5.95 13.90
CA LYS A 131 18.97 -5.01 14.00
C LYS A 131 19.82 -5.35 15.20
N SER A 132 21.13 -5.37 14.99
CA SER A 132 22.11 -5.43 16.07
C SER A 132 22.78 -4.07 16.23
N TYR A 133 22.75 -3.56 17.45
CA TYR A 133 23.39 -2.31 17.85
C TYR A 133 24.30 -2.58 19.04
N GLY A 134 25.49 -1.99 19.04
CA GLY A 134 26.45 -2.08 20.16
C GLY A 134 27.58 -3.09 19.99
N GLY A 135 27.61 -3.82 18.87
CA GLY A 135 28.80 -4.56 18.44
C GLY A 135 29.79 -3.69 17.63
N ALA A 136 30.96 -4.23 17.30
CA ALA A 136 31.91 -3.58 16.39
C ALA A 136 31.32 -3.36 14.99
N ILE A 137 30.38 -4.22 14.58
CA ILE A 137 29.68 -4.17 13.30
C ILE A 137 28.17 -4.11 13.59
N ASN A 138 27.49 -3.16 12.95
CA ASN A 138 26.03 -3.06 13.00
C ASN A 138 25.43 -3.90 11.87
N TYR A 139 24.61 -4.87 12.25
CA TYR A 139 23.88 -5.73 11.32
C TYR A 139 22.43 -5.27 11.19
N GLU A 140 21.89 -5.29 9.98
CA GLU A 140 20.48 -5.01 9.67
C GLU A 140 19.97 -6.06 8.68
N SER A 141 18.82 -6.66 8.96
CA SER A 141 18.19 -7.58 8.02
C SER A 141 17.35 -6.84 6.99
N LEU A 142 17.46 -7.20 5.71
CA LEU A 142 16.63 -6.65 4.64
C LEU A 142 16.05 -7.76 3.78
N TYR A 143 14.86 -7.53 3.25
CA TYR A 143 14.26 -8.41 2.25
C TYR A 143 14.91 -8.17 0.89
N GLY A 144 15.37 -9.24 0.24
CA GLY A 144 15.79 -9.22 -1.15
C GLY A 144 14.58 -9.27 -2.09
N LYS A 145 14.82 -9.09 -3.40
CA LYS A 145 13.77 -9.21 -4.44
C LYS A 145 13.13 -10.60 -4.46
N ASP A 146 13.87 -11.61 -4.03
CA ASP A 146 13.43 -13.02 -3.97
C ASP A 146 12.49 -13.30 -2.78
N GLY A 147 12.12 -12.30 -1.98
CA GLY A 147 11.30 -12.47 -0.77
C GLY A 147 12.06 -13.08 0.42
N LYS A 148 13.29 -13.54 0.22
CA LYS A 148 14.18 -14.02 1.29
C LYS A 148 14.79 -12.85 2.06
N ARG A 149 15.05 -13.07 3.34
CA ARG A 149 15.67 -12.08 4.23
C ARG A 149 17.18 -12.31 4.30
N TYR A 150 17.96 -11.26 4.05
CA TYR A 150 19.42 -11.28 4.10
C TYR A 150 19.94 -10.44 5.25
N CYS A 151 20.98 -10.93 5.92
CA CYS A 151 21.72 -10.17 6.91
C CYS A 151 22.72 -9.27 6.19
N MET A 152 22.54 -7.96 6.32
CA MET A 152 23.38 -6.95 5.71
C MET A 152 24.19 -6.23 6.79
N TYR A 153 25.41 -5.80 6.46
CA TYR A 153 26.19 -4.93 7.33
C TYR A 153 26.87 -3.84 6.54
N ARG A 154 27.29 -2.80 7.27
CA ARG A 154 28.15 -1.75 6.72
C ARG A 154 29.57 -2.06 7.18
N GLU A 155 30.49 -2.17 6.22
CA GLU A 155 31.90 -2.41 6.51
C GLU A 155 32.43 -1.34 7.49
N PRO A 156 33.10 -1.71 8.59
CA PRO A 156 33.57 -0.76 9.59
C PRO A 156 34.54 0.26 8.98
N VAL A 157 34.54 1.49 9.52
CA VAL A 157 35.50 2.50 9.06
C VAL A 157 36.82 2.25 9.77
N PHE A 158 37.89 2.03 9.00
CA PHE A 158 39.21 1.86 9.57
C PHE A 158 39.80 3.22 9.99
N PRO A 159 40.66 3.27 11.03
CA PRO A 159 41.27 4.50 11.51
C PRO A 159 42.02 5.31 10.43
N GLU A 160 42.56 4.64 9.41
CA GLU A 160 43.25 5.25 8.28
C GLU A 160 42.31 6.08 7.39
N GLN A 161 41.13 5.55 7.09
CA GLN A 161 40.09 6.25 6.32
C GLN A 161 39.60 7.52 7.04
N ILE A 162 39.58 7.51 8.38
CA ILE A 162 39.25 8.69 9.19
C ILE A 162 40.36 9.74 9.11
N ARG A 163 41.63 9.33 9.07
CA ARG A 163 42.77 10.24 8.90
C ARG A 163 42.75 10.88 7.52
N GLU A 164 42.49 10.10 6.47
CA GLU A 164 42.33 10.62 5.10
C GLU A 164 41.14 11.58 4.97
N GLN A 165 40.02 11.29 5.65
CA GLN A 165 38.87 12.19 5.70
C GLN A 165 39.24 13.55 6.28
N ARG A 166 39.94 13.54 7.44
CA ARG A 166 40.38 14.77 8.10
C ARG A 166 41.38 15.53 7.23
N ALA A 167 42.30 14.83 6.57
CA ALA A 167 43.26 15.42 5.64
C ALA A 167 42.56 16.08 4.44
N ARG A 168 41.54 15.44 3.87
CA ARG A 168 40.75 15.95 2.75
C ARG A 168 39.62 16.92 3.15
N ARG A 169 39.52 17.29 4.45
CA ARG A 169 38.47 18.17 5.03
C ARG A 169 37.04 17.77 4.62
N MET A 170 36.79 16.48 4.41
CA MET A 170 35.46 15.99 4.03
C MET A 170 34.53 15.99 5.26
N LYS A 171 33.45 16.78 5.21
CA LYS A 171 32.48 16.91 6.31
C LYS A 171 31.69 15.62 6.57
N PHE A 172 31.44 14.83 5.53
CA PHE A 172 30.77 13.53 5.60
C PHE A 172 31.51 12.52 4.73
N LEU A 173 31.65 11.28 5.23
CA LEU A 173 32.09 10.17 4.39
C LEU A 173 30.99 9.81 3.38
N PRO A 174 31.34 9.36 2.17
CA PRO A 174 30.37 8.78 1.24
C PRO A 174 29.52 7.70 1.92
N ARG A 175 28.25 7.61 1.52
CA ARG A 175 27.33 6.64 2.10
C ARG A 175 27.79 5.24 1.71
N ARG A 176 28.37 4.51 2.67
CA ARG A 176 28.78 3.11 2.48
C ARG A 176 27.60 2.25 2.03
N GLU A 177 27.87 1.36 1.09
CA GLU A 177 26.91 0.35 0.65
C GLU A 177 26.71 -0.72 1.71
N LEU A 178 25.61 -1.46 1.58
CA LEU A 178 25.29 -2.59 2.45
C LEU A 178 25.83 -3.86 1.81
N VAL A 179 26.69 -4.58 2.54
CA VAL A 179 27.29 -5.83 2.07
C VAL A 179 26.48 -7.01 2.64
N PRO A 180 26.07 -7.98 1.80
CA PRO A 180 25.40 -9.18 2.27
C PRO A 180 26.37 -10.13 2.97
N ARG A 181 26.06 -10.52 4.21
CA ARG A 181 26.75 -11.60 4.93
C ARG A 181 26.18 -12.98 4.57
N GLY A 182 24.90 -13.05 4.22
CA GLY A 182 24.19 -14.29 3.90
C GLY A 182 22.69 -14.22 4.27
N GLU A 183 22.02 -15.37 4.20
CA GLU A 183 20.61 -15.50 4.58
C GLU A 183 20.41 -15.32 6.10
N CYS A 184 19.38 -14.59 6.49
CA CYS A 184 19.08 -14.29 7.89
C CYS A 184 18.25 -15.42 8.52
N LYS A 185 18.89 -16.29 9.31
CA LYS A 185 18.26 -17.37 10.08
C LYS A 185 18.46 -17.15 11.58
N PRO A 186 17.43 -16.70 12.33
CA PRO A 186 17.54 -16.44 13.77
C PRO A 186 18.03 -17.65 14.57
N ASP A 187 17.58 -18.86 14.21
CA ASP A 187 17.89 -20.10 14.94
C ASP A 187 19.37 -20.48 14.90
N CYS A 188 20.12 -20.03 13.89
CA CYS A 188 21.54 -20.33 13.72
C CYS A 188 22.44 -19.10 13.92
N CYS A 189 21.87 -17.94 14.24
CA CYS A 189 22.61 -16.69 14.32
C CYS A 189 23.17 -16.48 15.73
N PRO A 190 24.51 -16.44 15.92
CA PRO A 190 25.09 -16.29 17.26
C PRO A 190 24.73 -14.95 17.90
N GLU A 191 24.65 -13.88 17.10
CA GLU A 191 24.28 -12.55 17.60
C GLU A 191 22.82 -12.47 18.07
N TYR A 192 21.93 -13.26 17.45
CA TYR A 192 20.54 -13.37 17.88
C TYR A 192 20.42 -14.19 19.16
N LEU A 193 21.11 -15.34 19.23
CA LEU A 193 21.13 -16.21 20.41
C LEU A 193 21.73 -15.51 21.63
N GLN A 194 22.70 -14.61 21.43
CA GLN A 194 23.29 -13.77 22.49
C GLN A 194 22.41 -12.56 22.86
N GLY A 195 21.29 -12.34 22.19
CA GLY A 195 20.38 -11.21 22.45
C GLY A 195 20.90 -9.84 21.97
N LEU A 196 22.00 -9.81 21.21
CA LEU A 196 22.59 -8.59 20.61
C LEU A 196 21.81 -8.13 19.37
N CYS A 197 21.13 -9.05 18.70
CA CYS A 197 20.26 -8.76 17.56
C CYS A 197 18.80 -8.80 17.99
N LYS A 198 18.05 -7.70 17.80
CA LYS A 198 16.65 -7.57 18.25
C LYS A 198 15.74 -7.22 17.09
N PHE A 199 14.52 -7.75 17.12
CA PHE A 199 13.47 -7.36 16.18
C PHE A 199 13.06 -5.90 16.40
N ARG A 200 12.93 -5.14 15.31
CA ARG A 200 12.45 -3.76 15.30
C ARG A 200 11.46 -3.61 14.14
N GLY A 201 10.19 -3.37 14.47
CA GLY A 201 9.16 -3.02 13.50
C GLY A 201 8.55 -1.67 13.86
N ASP A 202 8.28 -0.86 12.85
CA ASP A 202 7.51 0.37 12.98
C ASP A 202 6.22 0.21 12.16
N LEU A 203 5.07 0.28 12.82
CA LEU A 203 3.75 0.27 12.19
C LEU A 203 3.33 1.70 11.90
N LEU A 204 3.19 2.03 10.62
CA LEU A 204 2.82 3.34 10.08
C LEU A 204 1.34 3.33 9.68
N PHE A 205 0.58 4.31 10.14
CA PHE A 205 -0.84 4.41 9.86
C PHE A 205 -1.33 5.85 10.00
N TYR A 206 -2.53 6.11 9.50
CA TYR A 206 -3.30 7.32 9.75
C TYR A 206 -4.43 7.01 10.72
N ILE A 207 -4.82 8.01 11.51
CA ILE A 207 -5.97 7.93 12.42
C ILE A 207 -7.08 8.75 11.77
N PRO A 208 -8.28 8.17 11.52
CA PRO A 208 -9.44 8.93 11.06
C PRO A 208 -9.70 10.16 11.92
N ASP A 209 -10.29 11.20 11.33
CA ASP A 209 -10.66 12.45 12.00
C ASP A 209 -9.51 13.30 12.59
N ILE A 210 -8.26 12.85 12.49
CA ILE A 210 -7.07 13.60 12.92
C ILE A 210 -6.31 14.13 11.68
N PRO A 211 -6.19 15.47 11.51
CA PRO A 211 -5.59 16.06 10.32
C PRO A 211 -4.04 16.04 10.37
N THR A 212 -3.42 14.86 10.25
CA THR A 212 -1.95 14.72 10.17
C THR A 212 -1.45 14.62 8.73
N VAL A 213 -0.37 15.35 8.40
CA VAL A 213 0.26 15.30 7.06
C VAL A 213 1.00 13.97 6.83
N GLY A 214 1.79 13.54 7.81
CA GLY A 214 2.54 12.28 7.77
C GLY A 214 1.86 11.16 8.58
N PRO A 215 2.22 9.89 8.36
CA PRO A 215 1.69 8.79 9.18
C PRO A 215 2.16 8.90 10.63
N VAL A 216 1.33 8.41 11.54
CA VAL A 216 1.67 8.14 12.93
C VAL A 216 2.33 6.76 13.01
N SER A 217 3.31 6.61 13.90
CA SER A 217 4.06 5.36 14.05
C SER A 217 3.90 4.72 15.43
N ILE A 218 3.82 3.39 15.48
CA ILE A 218 3.98 2.59 16.71
C ILE A 218 5.14 1.64 16.54
N THR A 219 6.08 1.70 17.47
CA THR A 219 7.23 0.79 17.47
C THR A 219 6.95 -0.45 18.28
N THR A 220 7.26 -1.58 17.68
CA THR A 220 7.28 -2.87 18.34
C THR A 220 8.67 -3.47 18.31
N THR A 221 9.10 -4.00 19.46
CA THR A 221 10.27 -4.86 19.56
C THR A 221 9.88 -6.34 19.70
N SER A 222 8.57 -6.62 19.74
CA SER A 222 8.05 -7.96 19.88
C SER A 222 7.84 -8.58 18.51
N GLN A 223 8.59 -9.64 18.21
CA GLN A 223 8.44 -10.43 17.00
C GLN A 223 7.05 -11.09 16.95
N TYR A 224 6.58 -11.68 18.05
CA TYR A 224 5.28 -12.35 18.09
C TYR A 224 4.10 -11.40 17.83
N ALA A 225 4.17 -10.17 18.37
CA ALA A 225 3.14 -9.16 18.11
C ALA A 225 3.12 -8.78 16.62
N ALA A 226 4.31 -8.63 16.03
CA ALA A 226 4.47 -8.31 14.62
C ALA A 226 3.97 -9.45 13.71
N GLU A 227 4.27 -10.70 14.05
CA GLU A 227 3.85 -11.89 13.31
C GLU A 227 2.32 -12.06 13.34
N GLY A 228 1.68 -11.81 14.50
CA GLY A 228 0.23 -11.82 14.61
C GLY A 228 -0.42 -10.78 13.68
N ILE A 229 0.03 -9.52 13.77
CA ILE A 229 -0.48 -8.43 12.91
C ILE A 229 -0.25 -8.77 11.42
N PHE A 230 0.94 -9.27 11.08
CA PHE A 230 1.29 -9.62 9.70
C PHE A 230 0.42 -10.76 9.16
N THR A 231 0.20 -11.81 9.96
CA THR A 231 -0.62 -12.98 9.58
C THR A 231 -2.07 -12.57 9.36
N ASP A 232 -2.63 -11.75 10.26
CA ASP A 232 -4.01 -11.27 10.14
C ASP A 232 -4.19 -10.40 8.88
N LEU A 233 -3.23 -9.51 8.60
CA LEU A 233 -3.26 -8.68 7.39
C LEU A 233 -3.07 -9.48 6.10
N MET A 234 -2.16 -10.47 6.11
CA MET A 234 -1.99 -11.38 4.98
C MET A 234 -3.26 -12.18 4.71
N ARG A 235 -3.96 -12.66 5.76
CA ARG A 235 -5.24 -13.34 5.61
C ARG A 235 -6.28 -12.45 4.94
N ILE A 236 -6.38 -11.18 5.35
CA ILE A 236 -7.31 -10.21 4.74
C ILE A 236 -6.92 -9.94 3.29
N LYS A 237 -5.64 -9.74 3.01
CA LYS A 237 -5.14 -9.52 1.65
C LYS A 237 -5.41 -10.71 0.73
N THR A 238 -5.20 -11.94 1.20
CA THR A 238 -5.51 -13.16 0.44
C THR A 238 -7.02 -13.29 0.19
N ALA A 239 -7.85 -12.91 1.16
CA ALA A 239 -9.31 -13.01 1.06
C ALA A 239 -9.96 -11.94 0.19
N LEU A 240 -9.37 -10.75 0.06
CA LEU A 240 -9.94 -9.60 -0.67
C LEU A 240 -9.10 -9.18 -1.90
N GLY A 241 -7.94 -9.79 -2.13
CA GLY A 241 -6.95 -9.36 -3.11
C GLY A 241 -6.15 -8.11 -2.70
N THR A 242 -6.75 -7.22 -1.88
CA THR A 242 -6.13 -5.98 -1.40
C THR A 242 -6.38 -5.75 0.09
N ILE A 243 -5.68 -4.77 0.67
CA ILE A 243 -5.93 -4.29 2.03
C ILE A 243 -6.93 -3.12 1.93
N PRO A 244 -8.22 -3.34 2.25
CA PRO A 244 -9.25 -2.32 2.07
C PRO A 244 -8.97 -1.10 2.96
N ARG A 245 -9.08 0.10 2.39
CA ARG A 245 -8.88 1.35 3.13
C ARG A 245 -10.17 1.88 3.75
N PHE A 246 -11.30 1.54 3.13
CA PHE A 246 -12.64 1.88 3.57
C PHE A 246 -13.45 0.60 3.70
N ASN A 247 -14.39 0.58 4.65
CA ASN A 247 -15.24 -0.60 4.85
C ASN A 247 -16.23 -0.70 3.67
N PRO A 248 -16.17 -1.76 2.84
CA PRO A 248 -17.09 -1.91 1.71
C PRO A 248 -18.52 -2.22 2.15
N PHE A 249 -18.72 -2.73 3.37
CA PHE A 249 -20.02 -3.14 3.90
C PHE A 249 -20.71 -2.08 4.76
N GLN A 250 -19.93 -1.18 5.38
CA GLN A 250 -20.44 -0.12 6.24
C GLN A 250 -19.70 1.19 5.92
N PRO A 251 -20.19 1.97 4.95
CA PRO A 251 -19.59 3.25 4.60
C PRO A 251 -19.47 4.16 5.83
N GLY A 252 -18.29 4.73 6.04
CA GLY A 252 -18.02 5.66 7.16
C GLY A 252 -17.53 5.01 8.46
N LYS A 253 -17.51 3.68 8.59
CA LYS A 253 -16.88 3.03 9.76
C LYS A 253 -15.45 2.56 9.47
N PRO A 254 -14.52 2.73 10.43
CA PRO A 254 -13.15 2.25 10.29
C PRO A 254 -13.09 0.72 10.37
N ILE A 255 -12.27 0.12 9.50
CA ILE A 255 -12.09 -1.35 9.44
C ILE A 255 -11.16 -1.82 10.54
N TYR A 256 -10.02 -1.16 10.66
CA TYR A 256 -8.94 -1.62 11.53
C TYR A 256 -8.96 -0.86 12.85
N TRP A 257 -8.82 -1.63 13.92
CA TRP A 257 -8.75 -1.13 15.27
C TRP A 257 -7.49 -1.67 15.93
N LEU A 258 -6.70 -0.76 16.50
CA LEU A 258 -5.58 -1.17 17.33
C LEU A 258 -6.03 -1.22 18.78
N THR A 259 -5.81 -2.36 19.42
CA THR A 259 -6.15 -2.60 20.83
C THR A 259 -4.99 -3.30 21.53
N LYS A 260 -5.01 -3.37 22.85
CA LYS A 260 -4.10 -4.21 23.64
C LYS A 260 -4.83 -5.36 24.30
N VAL A 261 -4.26 -6.54 24.19
CA VAL A 261 -4.78 -7.75 24.82
C VAL A 261 -3.71 -8.32 25.76
N GLN A 262 -4.13 -8.80 26.92
CA GLN A 262 -3.24 -9.46 27.87
C GLN A 262 -3.01 -10.90 27.42
N GLU A 263 -1.76 -11.24 27.12
CA GLU A 263 -1.38 -12.59 26.70
C GLU A 263 -0.24 -13.12 27.56
N THR A 264 -0.27 -14.43 27.83
CA THR A 264 0.83 -15.13 28.49
C THR A 264 1.98 -15.25 27.51
N ARG A 265 3.12 -14.64 27.82
CA ARG A 265 4.32 -14.68 26.97
C ARG A 265 5.52 -15.17 27.75
N THR A 266 6.35 -15.95 27.05
CA THR A 266 7.67 -16.34 27.54
C THR A 266 8.62 -15.17 27.33
N TYR A 267 9.23 -14.71 28.41
CA TYR A 267 10.34 -13.77 28.35
C TYR A 267 11.55 -14.40 29.05
N TYR A 268 12.74 -14.03 28.59
CA TYR A 268 13.98 -14.40 29.25
C TYR A 268 14.32 -13.28 30.23
N ASP A 269 14.59 -13.64 31.48
CA ASP A 269 15.10 -12.68 32.46
C ASP A 269 16.56 -12.32 32.18
N ASP A 270 17.11 -11.35 32.92
CA ASP A 270 18.50 -10.90 32.79
C ASP A 270 19.52 -12.02 33.14
N GLN A 271 19.06 -13.14 33.71
CA GLN A 271 19.85 -14.34 34.01
C GLN A 271 19.66 -15.44 32.95
N GLY A 272 18.87 -15.19 31.89
CA GLY A 272 18.62 -16.13 30.79
C GLY A 272 17.60 -17.23 31.11
N ALA A 273 16.92 -17.17 32.25
CA ALA A 273 15.88 -18.14 32.59
C ALA A 273 14.55 -17.78 31.90
N LYS A 274 13.88 -18.81 31.36
CA LYS A 274 12.55 -18.67 30.75
C LYS A 274 11.51 -18.44 31.83
N ARG A 275 10.86 -17.28 31.83
CA ARG A 275 9.71 -16.99 32.68
C ARG A 275 8.47 -16.76 31.84
N LEU A 276 7.32 -17.18 32.36
CA LEU A 276 6.01 -16.86 31.80
C LEU A 276 5.49 -15.61 32.51
N GLY A 277 5.19 -14.57 31.73
CA GLY A 277 4.63 -13.32 32.24
C GLY A 277 3.41 -12.93 31.45
N MET A 278 2.43 -12.36 32.14
CA MET A 278 1.30 -11.70 31.47
C MET A 278 1.76 -10.36 30.91
N GLN A 279 1.67 -10.19 29.60
CA GLN A 279 2.05 -8.97 28.91
C GLN A 279 0.89 -8.47 28.06
N TRP A 280 0.51 -7.19 28.22
CA TRP A 280 -0.26 -6.44 27.25
C TRP A 280 0.49 -6.33 25.92
N VAL A 281 -0.09 -6.88 24.86
CA VAL A 281 0.45 -6.91 23.51
C VAL A 281 -0.49 -6.13 22.58
N PRO A 282 0.03 -5.24 21.72
CA PRO A 282 -0.79 -4.59 20.71
C PRO A 282 -1.27 -5.64 19.68
N LYS A 283 -2.57 -5.67 19.45
CA LYS A 283 -3.23 -6.55 18.48
C LYS A 283 -4.06 -5.72 17.52
N LEU A 284 -3.94 -6.05 16.24
CA LEU A 284 -4.79 -5.48 15.20
C LEU A 284 -6.07 -6.30 15.13
N THR A 285 -7.22 -5.65 15.33
CA THR A 285 -8.53 -6.27 15.14
C THR A 285 -9.17 -5.62 13.92
N ALA A 286 -9.65 -6.42 12.98
CA ALA A 286 -10.42 -5.94 11.83
C ALA A 286 -11.91 -6.21 12.07
N ASP A 287 -12.73 -5.17 12.01
CA ASP A 287 -14.19 -5.28 12.01
C ASP A 287 -14.67 -5.48 10.56
N LEU A 288 -14.30 -6.64 10.01
CA LEU A 288 -14.66 -7.06 8.67
C LEU A 288 -15.30 -8.44 8.74
N ASP A 289 -16.52 -8.55 8.20
CA ASP A 289 -17.17 -9.83 8.02
C ASP A 289 -16.47 -10.61 6.90
N MET A 290 -15.51 -11.45 7.30
CA MET A 290 -14.72 -12.25 6.38
C MET A 290 -15.58 -13.23 5.57
N ALA A 291 -16.71 -13.71 6.10
CA ALA A 291 -17.59 -14.60 5.38
C ALA A 291 -18.27 -13.86 4.22
N LYS A 292 -18.76 -12.64 4.49
CA LYS A 292 -19.27 -11.76 3.42
C LYS A 292 -18.17 -11.37 2.43
N ALA A 293 -16.98 -11.02 2.93
CA ALA A 293 -15.82 -10.68 2.10
C ALA A 293 -15.45 -11.81 1.12
N LEU A 294 -15.40 -13.05 1.60
CA LEU A 294 -15.11 -14.22 0.77
C LEU A 294 -16.26 -14.54 -0.20
N SER A 295 -17.52 -14.37 0.22
CA SER A 295 -18.68 -14.54 -0.67
C SER A 295 -18.69 -13.52 -1.81
N LEU A 296 -18.24 -12.29 -1.54
CA LEU A 296 -18.04 -11.26 -2.56
C LEU A 296 -16.82 -11.53 -3.43
N ASN A 297 -15.79 -12.24 -2.94
CA ASN A 297 -14.61 -12.58 -3.74
C ASN A 297 -14.84 -13.79 -4.67
N THR A 298 -15.94 -14.53 -4.46
CA THR A 298 -16.52 -15.47 -5.45
C THR A 298 -17.53 -14.81 -6.39
N ALA A 299 -17.87 -13.54 -6.17
CA ALA A 299 -18.47 -12.67 -7.18
C ALA A 299 -17.34 -11.87 -7.85
N PRO A 300 -17.37 -11.61 -9.16
CA PRO A 300 -16.34 -10.80 -9.78
C PRO A 300 -16.33 -9.41 -9.12
N ALA A 301 -15.17 -9.02 -8.62
CA ALA A 301 -14.95 -7.85 -7.80
C ALA A 301 -15.64 -6.61 -8.41
N LEU A 302 -16.66 -6.12 -7.72
CA LEU A 302 -17.19 -4.80 -7.95
C LEU A 302 -16.02 -3.81 -7.82
N SER A 303 -15.74 -3.13 -8.93
CA SER A 303 -15.16 -1.80 -8.95
C SER A 303 -15.92 -0.96 -7.93
N LEU A 304 -15.40 -0.89 -6.71
CA LEU A 304 -15.74 0.16 -5.76
C LEU A 304 -15.19 1.43 -6.40
N GLY A 305 -16.08 2.11 -7.12
CA GLY A 305 -15.80 3.37 -7.78
C GLY A 305 -15.13 4.33 -6.81
N LEU A 306 -13.82 4.51 -6.98
CA LEU A 306 -13.18 5.75 -6.60
C LEU A 306 -13.86 6.83 -7.42
N ALA A 307 -14.78 7.56 -6.80
CA ALA A 307 -15.23 8.84 -7.32
C ALA A 307 -13.99 9.72 -7.53
N PRO A 308 -13.69 10.18 -8.75
CA PRO A 308 -12.60 11.11 -8.96
C PRO A 308 -13.00 12.44 -8.31
N THR A 309 -12.38 12.77 -7.18
CA THR A 309 -12.42 14.12 -6.64
C THR A 309 -11.57 15.00 -7.55
N ALA A 310 -12.24 15.73 -8.43
CA ALA A 310 -11.59 16.76 -9.24
C ALA A 310 -11.02 17.88 -8.33
N PRO A 311 -9.84 18.43 -8.63
CA PRO A 311 -9.20 19.44 -7.81
C PRO A 311 -9.96 20.76 -7.91
N HIS A 312 -10.36 21.31 -6.76
CA HIS A 312 -10.95 22.64 -6.68
C HIS A 312 -9.85 23.70 -6.86
N GLY A 313 -9.78 24.30 -8.05
CA GLY A 313 -9.07 25.57 -8.27
C GLY A 313 -9.91 26.72 -7.75
N TRP A 314 -9.44 27.37 -6.68
CA TRP A 314 -9.92 28.67 -6.23
C TRP A 314 -9.11 29.79 -6.90
N LEU A 315 -9.77 30.71 -7.59
CA LEU A 315 -9.54 32.17 -7.51
C LEU A 315 -10.54 32.95 -8.40
N ALA A 316 -11.21 33.92 -7.76
CA ALA A 316 -11.96 35.07 -8.30
C ALA A 316 -13.28 34.78 -9.08
N GLY A 317 -14.41 35.44 -8.84
CA GLY A 317 -14.64 36.69 -8.11
C GLY A 317 -16.08 36.85 -7.62
N THR A 318 -16.18 37.75 -6.67
CA THR A 318 -17.30 38.15 -5.82
C THR A 318 -18.48 38.76 -6.59
N THR A 319 -19.71 38.43 -6.19
CA THR A 319 -20.82 39.40 -6.04
C THR A 319 -21.92 38.81 -5.14
N PRO A 320 -22.56 39.59 -4.24
CA PRO A 320 -23.50 39.09 -3.24
C PRO A 320 -24.96 39.26 -3.65
N GLY A 321 -25.82 38.29 -3.30
CA GLY A 321 -27.29 38.47 -3.43
C GLY A 321 -28.14 37.25 -3.04
N THR A 322 -28.63 37.26 -1.80
CA THR A 322 -29.93 36.73 -1.31
C THR A 322 -30.16 35.19 -1.24
N PRO A 323 -30.70 34.65 -0.12
CA PRO A 323 -30.83 33.20 0.07
C PRO A 323 -32.10 32.66 -0.60
N ALA A 324 -31.94 31.71 -1.51
CA ALA A 324 -33.02 30.88 -2.02
C ALA A 324 -32.81 29.43 -1.58
N THR A 325 -33.83 28.90 -0.90
CA THR A 325 -34.08 27.50 -0.57
C THR A 325 -33.53 26.54 -1.63
N PRO A 326 -32.73 25.52 -1.28
CA PRO A 326 -32.25 24.57 -2.27
C PRO A 326 -33.39 23.61 -2.64
N ALA A 327 -33.89 23.78 -3.87
CA ALA A 327 -34.62 22.74 -4.58
C ALA A 327 -33.69 21.52 -4.82
N PRO A 328 -34.23 20.29 -4.82
CA PRO A 328 -33.45 19.08 -5.08
C PRO A 328 -32.91 19.10 -6.52
N ARG A 329 -31.63 18.73 -6.67
CA ARG A 329 -31.00 18.51 -7.99
C ARG A 329 -31.65 17.29 -8.66
N PRO A 330 -31.81 17.29 -9.99
CA PRO A 330 -32.35 16.16 -10.71
C PRO A 330 -31.32 15.03 -10.71
N ASP A 331 -31.72 13.88 -10.15
CA ASP A 331 -31.16 12.60 -10.52
C ASP A 331 -31.33 12.46 -12.04
N ALA A 332 -30.23 12.34 -12.78
CA ALA A 332 -30.31 11.98 -14.19
C ALA A 332 -30.72 10.51 -14.25
N ASP A 333 -32.00 10.29 -14.53
CA ASP A 333 -32.58 8.97 -14.76
C ASP A 333 -31.71 8.14 -15.72
N PRO A 334 -31.49 6.84 -15.45
CA PRO A 334 -30.95 5.95 -16.47
C PRO A 334 -31.90 5.97 -17.68
N PRO A 335 -31.38 5.93 -18.92
CA PRO A 335 -32.25 5.81 -20.09
C PRO A 335 -33.21 4.64 -19.90
N GLY A 336 -34.48 4.82 -20.26
CA GLY A 336 -35.61 3.94 -19.94
C GLY A 336 -35.57 2.51 -20.52
N ASP A 337 -34.40 2.06 -20.97
CA ASP A 337 -34.13 0.75 -21.55
C ASP A 337 -32.80 0.22 -21.01
N TYR A 338 -32.70 0.11 -19.68
CA TYR A 338 -31.56 -0.47 -18.96
C TYR A 338 -32.02 -1.74 -18.21
N ASP A 339 -31.61 -2.91 -18.69
CA ASP A 339 -31.86 -4.19 -18.04
C ASP A 339 -30.60 -4.65 -17.27
N ALA A 340 -30.67 -4.55 -15.94
CA ALA A 340 -29.61 -5.02 -15.05
C ALA A 340 -29.31 -6.53 -15.25
N GLN A 341 -30.30 -7.35 -15.64
CA GLN A 341 -30.09 -8.77 -15.89
C GLN A 341 -29.36 -9.03 -17.22
N LEU A 342 -29.58 -8.20 -18.24
CA LEU A 342 -28.83 -8.28 -19.50
C LEU A 342 -27.35 -7.93 -19.26
N GLN A 343 -27.08 -6.88 -18.48
CA GLN A 343 -25.71 -6.51 -18.13
C GLN A 343 -24.97 -7.64 -17.40
N VAL A 344 -25.62 -8.31 -16.44
CA VAL A 344 -25.06 -9.48 -15.75
C VAL A 344 -24.76 -10.62 -16.73
N ARG A 345 -25.66 -10.90 -17.68
CA ARG A 345 -25.44 -11.94 -18.71
C ARG A 345 -24.25 -11.62 -19.63
N VAL A 346 -24.10 -10.37 -20.02
CA VAL A 346 -22.96 -9.90 -20.83
C VAL A 346 -21.65 -10.09 -20.07
N LEU A 347 -21.63 -9.71 -18.79
CA LEU A 347 -20.46 -9.85 -17.92
C LEU A 347 -20.06 -11.32 -17.75
N HIS A 348 -21.03 -12.23 -17.59
CA HIS A 348 -20.75 -13.67 -17.57
C HIS A 348 -20.11 -14.15 -18.88
N ALA A 349 -20.68 -13.80 -20.05
CA ALA A 349 -20.13 -14.23 -21.34
C ALA A 349 -18.72 -13.65 -21.61
N VAL A 350 -18.47 -12.41 -21.19
CA VAL A 350 -17.15 -11.78 -21.27
C VAL A 350 -16.16 -12.48 -20.35
N ASN A 351 -16.56 -12.82 -19.12
CA ASN A 351 -15.70 -13.52 -18.17
C ASN A 351 -15.39 -14.97 -18.61
N ASP A 352 -16.38 -15.67 -19.16
CA ASP A 352 -16.22 -17.05 -19.67
C ASP A 352 -15.28 -17.12 -20.87
N SER A 353 -15.12 -16.01 -21.61
CA SER A 353 -14.19 -15.91 -22.73
C SER A 353 -12.70 -15.89 -22.32
N ASN A 354 -12.40 -15.66 -21.03
CA ASN A 354 -11.05 -15.58 -20.47
C ASN A 354 -10.12 -14.58 -21.19
N GLY A 355 -10.70 -13.58 -21.88
CA GLY A 355 -9.98 -12.50 -22.54
C GLY A 355 -9.53 -11.39 -21.58
N ASP A 356 -8.60 -10.55 -22.02
CA ASP A 356 -8.08 -9.42 -21.27
C ASP A 356 -9.17 -8.32 -21.12
N PRO A 357 -9.59 -7.98 -19.89
CA PRO A 357 -10.65 -7.00 -19.64
C PRO A 357 -10.39 -5.61 -20.24
N GLU A 358 -9.13 -5.18 -20.32
CA GLU A 358 -8.78 -3.87 -20.88
C GLU A 358 -8.99 -3.83 -22.40
N LEU A 359 -8.58 -4.90 -23.10
CA LEU A 359 -8.78 -5.06 -24.54
C LEU A 359 -10.28 -5.13 -24.90
N ILE A 360 -11.07 -5.82 -24.08
CA ILE A 360 -12.52 -5.96 -24.28
C ILE A 360 -13.21 -4.59 -24.13
N SER A 361 -12.88 -3.85 -23.07
CA SER A 361 -13.41 -2.51 -22.84
C SER A 361 -13.01 -1.53 -23.95
N HIS A 362 -11.75 -1.58 -24.40
CA HIS A 362 -11.26 -0.74 -25.48
C HIS A 362 -11.97 -1.02 -26.81
N TRP A 363 -12.11 -2.30 -27.18
CA TRP A 363 -12.85 -2.72 -28.36
C TRP A 363 -14.32 -2.27 -28.32
N ALA A 364 -15.00 -2.49 -27.20
CA ALA A 364 -16.41 -2.13 -27.06
C ALA A 364 -16.62 -0.60 -27.12
N THR A 365 -15.69 0.16 -26.55
CA THR A 365 -15.69 1.63 -26.60
C THR A 365 -15.52 2.15 -28.02
N LEU A 366 -14.60 1.57 -28.79
CA LEU A 366 -14.37 1.97 -30.19
C LEU A 366 -15.56 1.62 -31.10
N ARG A 367 -16.24 0.50 -30.83
CA ARG A 367 -17.31 0.00 -31.69
C ARG A 367 -18.69 0.58 -31.37
N TYR A 368 -19.00 0.79 -30.09
CA TYR A 368 -20.33 1.17 -29.62
C TYR A 368 -20.37 2.49 -28.83
N GLY A 369 -19.22 3.16 -28.64
CA GLY A 369 -19.10 4.42 -27.89
C GLY A 369 -18.84 4.25 -26.40
N GLN A 370 -18.56 5.34 -25.68
CA GLN A 370 -18.17 5.29 -24.26
C GLN A 370 -19.27 4.80 -23.30
N ASP A 371 -20.54 4.96 -23.68
CA ASP A 371 -21.70 4.56 -22.88
C ASP A 371 -22.27 3.18 -23.27
N TRP A 372 -21.49 2.35 -23.97
CA TRP A 372 -21.93 1.02 -24.43
C TRP A 372 -22.43 0.10 -23.30
N SER A 373 -21.95 0.32 -22.07
CA SER A 373 -22.32 -0.45 -20.88
C SER A 373 -23.70 -0.09 -20.31
N ARG A 374 -24.33 0.98 -20.81
CA ARG A 374 -25.62 1.52 -20.35
C ARG A 374 -26.75 1.35 -21.36
N ALA A 375 -26.45 1.00 -22.61
CA ALA A 375 -27.44 0.80 -23.67
C ALA A 375 -27.72 -0.69 -23.89
N ASN A 376 -28.98 -1.12 -23.73
CA ASN A 376 -29.39 -2.52 -23.91
C ASN A 376 -29.03 -3.09 -25.30
N ALA A 377 -29.16 -2.30 -26.37
CA ALA A 377 -28.80 -2.72 -27.73
C ALA A 377 -27.29 -3.01 -27.89
N SER A 378 -26.44 -2.20 -27.26
CA SER A 378 -24.99 -2.39 -27.25
C SER A 378 -24.60 -3.60 -26.42
N LEU A 379 -25.24 -3.79 -25.26
CA LEU A 379 -25.04 -4.96 -24.40
C LEU A 379 -25.40 -6.26 -25.12
N ASP A 380 -26.57 -6.34 -25.76
CA ASP A 380 -26.98 -7.56 -26.48
C ASP A 380 -26.05 -7.91 -27.66
N SER A 381 -25.55 -6.87 -28.34
CA SER A 381 -24.56 -7.01 -29.42
C SER A 381 -23.21 -7.54 -28.90
N VAL A 382 -22.72 -7.01 -27.78
CA VAL A 382 -21.49 -7.49 -27.12
C VAL A 382 -21.66 -8.95 -26.67
N HIS A 383 -22.76 -9.27 -26.00
CA HIS A 383 -23.07 -10.62 -25.53
C HIS A 383 -23.12 -11.64 -26.67
N THR A 384 -23.70 -11.29 -27.81
CA THR A 384 -23.75 -12.15 -29.00
C THR A 384 -22.36 -12.42 -29.57
N VAL A 385 -21.50 -11.41 -29.60
CA VAL A 385 -20.12 -11.54 -30.07
C VAL A 385 -19.31 -12.47 -29.16
N PHE A 386 -19.36 -12.26 -27.84
CA PHE A 386 -18.60 -13.08 -26.89
C PHE A 386 -19.10 -14.53 -26.79
N ARG A 387 -20.41 -14.77 -26.97
CA ARG A 387 -20.93 -16.14 -27.08
C ARG A 387 -20.35 -16.90 -28.28
N GLY A 388 -20.01 -16.21 -29.37
CA GLY A 388 -19.46 -16.83 -30.58
C GLY A 388 -17.93 -17.01 -30.58
N LEU A 389 -17.21 -16.37 -29.66
CA LEU A 389 -15.75 -16.32 -29.64
C LEU A 389 -15.10 -17.52 -28.93
N GLY A 390 -15.87 -18.31 -28.18
CA GLY A 390 -15.37 -19.46 -27.40
C GLY A 390 -14.62 -19.04 -26.12
N ASN A 391 -14.03 -20.01 -25.42
CA ASN A 391 -13.44 -19.82 -24.08
C ASN A 391 -11.89 -19.77 -24.09
N ASP A 392 -11.28 -19.69 -25.27
CA ASP A 392 -9.81 -19.59 -25.38
C ASP A 392 -9.37 -18.12 -25.35
N GLY A 393 -8.93 -17.68 -24.18
CA GLY A 393 -8.48 -16.29 -23.94
C GLY A 393 -7.39 -15.81 -24.89
N ALA A 394 -6.49 -16.70 -25.36
CA ALA A 394 -5.44 -16.32 -26.30
C ALA A 394 -6.01 -15.98 -27.69
N TYR A 395 -6.97 -16.79 -28.14
CA TYR A 395 -7.70 -16.55 -29.39
C TYR A 395 -8.58 -15.30 -29.29
N VAL A 396 -9.31 -15.13 -28.18
CA VAL A 396 -10.14 -13.93 -27.93
C VAL A 396 -9.30 -12.67 -27.99
N ASN A 397 -8.13 -12.65 -27.33
CA ASN A 397 -7.23 -11.51 -27.33
C ASN A 397 -6.66 -11.22 -28.72
N ALA A 398 -6.20 -12.24 -29.46
CA ALA A 398 -5.70 -12.07 -30.83
C ALA A 398 -6.79 -11.53 -31.77
N ARG A 399 -8.02 -12.02 -31.61
CA ARG A 399 -9.18 -11.59 -32.39
C ARG A 399 -9.58 -10.15 -32.07
N LEU A 400 -9.60 -9.76 -30.79
CA LEU A 400 -9.93 -8.39 -30.39
C LEU A 400 -8.88 -7.39 -30.85
N ARG A 401 -7.58 -7.72 -30.75
CA ARG A 401 -6.50 -6.87 -31.29
C ARG A 401 -6.67 -6.62 -32.79
N PHE A 402 -6.99 -7.65 -33.56
CA PHE A 402 -7.27 -7.51 -34.99
C PHE A 402 -8.48 -6.59 -35.26
N GLU A 403 -9.58 -6.74 -34.51
CA GLU A 403 -10.77 -5.88 -34.68
C GLU A 403 -10.50 -4.44 -34.25
N ILE A 404 -9.73 -4.21 -33.19
CA ILE A 404 -9.29 -2.87 -32.76
C ILE A 404 -8.43 -2.22 -33.85
N ALA A 405 -7.40 -2.92 -34.34
CA ALA A 405 -6.52 -2.41 -35.39
C ALA A 405 -7.32 -2.04 -36.65
N ALA A 406 -8.34 -2.83 -36.98
CA ALA A 406 -9.21 -2.54 -38.11
C ALA A 406 -10.09 -1.30 -37.92
N LEU A 407 -10.72 -1.16 -36.76
CA LEU A 407 -11.53 0.02 -36.42
C LEU A 407 -10.70 1.29 -36.43
N VAL A 408 -9.44 1.22 -35.96
CA VAL A 408 -8.50 2.35 -35.96
C VAL A 408 -7.99 2.67 -37.37
N SER A 409 -7.76 1.65 -38.21
CA SER A 409 -7.22 1.83 -39.56
C SER A 409 -8.15 2.58 -40.51
N GLY A 410 -9.47 2.52 -40.28
CA GLY A 410 -10.48 3.11 -41.18
C GLY A 410 -10.51 2.51 -42.60
N ILE A 411 -9.89 1.35 -42.82
CA ILE A 411 -9.86 0.65 -44.10
C ILE A 411 -11.18 -0.10 -44.30
N ASP A 412 -11.68 -0.13 -45.55
CA ASP A 412 -12.89 -0.84 -45.89
C ASP A 412 -12.84 -2.34 -45.52
N GLU A 413 -13.93 -2.84 -44.96
CA GLU A 413 -14.00 -4.21 -44.43
C GLU A 413 -13.87 -5.27 -45.52
N THR A 414 -14.41 -5.02 -46.72
CA THR A 414 -14.39 -5.98 -47.83
C THR A 414 -12.97 -6.11 -48.40
N LEU A 415 -12.30 -4.98 -48.60
CA LEU A 415 -10.92 -4.90 -49.07
C LEU A 415 -9.96 -5.61 -48.10
N ARG A 416 -10.08 -5.32 -46.80
CA ARG A 416 -9.27 -5.96 -45.74
C ARG A 416 -9.44 -7.49 -45.75
N LYS A 417 -10.68 -7.98 -45.88
CA LYS A 417 -10.96 -9.43 -45.87
C LYS A 417 -10.40 -10.11 -47.11
N GLN A 418 -10.48 -9.49 -48.28
CA GLN A 418 -9.90 -10.02 -49.53
C GLN A 418 -8.37 -10.05 -49.45
N TYR A 419 -7.74 -8.97 -48.97
CA TYR A 419 -6.29 -8.87 -48.80
C TYR A 419 -5.74 -9.97 -47.88
N PHE A 420 -6.29 -10.12 -46.67
CA PHE A 420 -5.80 -11.14 -45.74
C PHE A 420 -6.15 -12.57 -46.16
N LYS A 421 -7.26 -12.76 -46.89
CA LYS A 421 -7.57 -14.07 -47.50
C LYS A 421 -6.55 -14.45 -48.58
N ALA A 422 -6.16 -13.51 -49.43
CA ALA A 422 -5.15 -13.72 -50.46
C ALA A 422 -3.76 -13.96 -49.84
N LYS A 423 -3.40 -13.22 -48.79
CA LYS A 423 -2.07 -13.25 -48.17
C LYS A 423 -1.86 -14.39 -47.18
N LEU A 424 -2.84 -14.67 -46.32
CA LEU A 424 -2.73 -15.65 -45.21
C LEU A 424 -3.51 -16.95 -45.48
N GLY A 425 -4.20 -17.05 -46.63
CA GLY A 425 -4.95 -18.21 -47.06
C GLY A 425 -6.31 -18.37 -46.39
N ASN A 426 -7.07 -19.39 -46.80
CA ASN A 426 -8.38 -19.67 -46.25
C ASN A 426 -8.30 -20.10 -44.76
N GLY A 427 -9.20 -19.58 -43.93
CA GLY A 427 -9.27 -19.96 -42.51
C GLY A 427 -8.36 -19.17 -41.57
N TRP A 428 -7.67 -18.12 -42.05
CA TRP A 428 -6.77 -17.28 -41.24
C TRP A 428 -7.44 -16.69 -39.98
N THR A 429 -8.77 -16.60 -39.95
CA THR A 429 -9.53 -16.10 -38.81
C THR A 429 -9.60 -17.07 -37.63
N ARG A 430 -9.17 -18.34 -37.78
CA ARG A 430 -9.23 -19.38 -36.73
C ARG A 430 -7.87 -19.68 -36.09
N GLU A 431 -6.77 -19.24 -36.70
CA GLU A 431 -5.41 -19.47 -36.20
C GLU A 431 -4.87 -18.22 -35.48
N ILE A 432 -4.38 -18.41 -34.24
CA ILE A 432 -3.93 -17.32 -33.36
C ILE A 432 -2.73 -16.56 -33.98
N ASP A 433 -1.74 -17.29 -34.49
CA ASP A 433 -0.51 -16.69 -35.05
C ASP A 433 -0.77 -15.87 -36.31
N ARG A 434 -1.72 -16.32 -37.15
CA ARG A 434 -2.14 -15.57 -38.35
C ARG A 434 -2.95 -14.34 -38.00
N LEU A 435 -3.80 -14.40 -36.97
CA LEU A 435 -4.52 -13.24 -36.45
C LEU A 435 -3.58 -12.19 -35.86
N ALA A 436 -2.58 -12.61 -35.08
CA ALA A 436 -1.58 -11.71 -34.51
C ALA A 436 -0.75 -11.03 -35.60
N THR A 437 -0.34 -11.79 -36.63
CA THR A 437 0.38 -11.27 -37.80
C THR A 437 -0.48 -10.25 -38.56
N ALA A 438 -1.75 -10.57 -38.82
CA ALA A 438 -2.68 -9.67 -39.49
C ALA A 438 -2.93 -8.38 -38.70
N ALA A 439 -3.02 -8.47 -37.37
CA ALA A 439 -3.20 -7.31 -36.50
C ALA A 439 -1.98 -6.36 -36.56
N GLY A 440 -0.76 -6.90 -36.43
CA GLY A 440 0.46 -6.09 -36.51
C GLY A 440 0.64 -5.42 -37.88
N GLU A 441 0.26 -6.08 -38.97
CA GLU A 441 0.28 -5.47 -40.30
C GLU A 441 -0.76 -4.36 -40.46
N LEU A 442 -1.96 -4.53 -39.90
CA LEU A 442 -2.97 -3.47 -39.90
C LEU A 442 -2.53 -2.25 -39.11
N GLU A 443 -1.89 -2.43 -37.96
CA GLU A 443 -1.33 -1.34 -37.16
C GLU A 443 -0.25 -0.60 -37.96
N ALA A 444 0.69 -1.32 -38.58
CA ALA A 444 1.74 -0.72 -39.41
C ALA A 444 1.19 0.02 -40.64
N LEU A 445 0.07 -0.45 -41.21
CA LEU A 445 -0.62 0.21 -42.32
C LEU A 445 -1.42 1.42 -41.84
N ALA A 446 -2.05 1.35 -40.66
CA ALA A 446 -2.77 2.46 -40.05
C ALA A 446 -1.84 3.66 -39.76
N GLU A 447 -0.61 3.41 -39.30
CA GLU A 447 0.42 4.45 -39.09
C GLU A 447 0.74 5.25 -40.36
N ARG A 448 0.62 4.63 -41.54
CA ARG A 448 0.90 5.25 -42.85
C ARG A 448 -0.31 5.95 -43.46
N GLY A 449 -1.47 5.84 -42.83
CA GLY A 449 -2.73 6.46 -43.25
C GLY A 449 -3.61 5.57 -44.14
N ALA A 450 -4.93 5.68 -43.95
CA ALA A 450 -5.94 4.81 -44.56
C ALA A 450 -5.92 4.78 -46.10
N ASN A 451 -5.67 5.93 -46.75
CA ASN A 451 -5.63 6.03 -48.21
C ASN A 451 -4.41 5.31 -48.80
N TYR A 452 -3.25 5.43 -48.14
CA TYR A 452 -2.03 4.74 -48.56
C TYR A 452 -2.17 3.23 -48.35
N ALA A 453 -2.72 2.82 -47.21
CA ALA A 453 -2.97 1.42 -46.91
C ALA A 453 -3.94 0.77 -47.92
N SER A 454 -5.03 1.46 -48.25
CA SER A 454 -6.02 0.96 -49.22
C SER A 454 -5.42 0.81 -50.62
N SER A 455 -4.62 1.79 -51.07
CA SER A 455 -3.93 1.70 -52.37
C SER A 455 -2.93 0.56 -52.43
N LEU A 456 -2.21 0.29 -51.33
CA LEU A 456 -1.23 -0.79 -51.26
C LEU A 456 -1.90 -2.17 -51.23
N MET A 457 -3.03 -2.29 -50.52
CA MET A 457 -3.84 -3.52 -50.51
C MET A 457 -4.45 -3.81 -51.89
N LEU A 458 -4.95 -2.79 -52.59
CA LEU A 458 -5.47 -2.92 -53.95
C LEU A 458 -4.36 -3.35 -54.93
N GLY A 459 -3.20 -2.70 -54.90
CA GLY A 459 -2.07 -3.07 -55.76
C GLY A 459 -1.62 -4.52 -55.56
N PHE A 460 -1.63 -5.01 -54.31
CA PHE A 460 -1.32 -6.41 -54.03
C PHE A 460 -2.37 -7.39 -54.57
N LEU A 461 -3.66 -7.00 -54.57
CA LEU A 461 -4.74 -7.82 -55.13
C LEU A 461 -4.72 -7.83 -56.65
N ASP A 462 -4.36 -6.71 -57.27
CA ASP A 462 -4.17 -6.58 -58.72
C ASP A 462 -2.98 -7.42 -59.22
N ASP A 463 -1.86 -7.40 -58.50
CA ASP A 463 -0.67 -8.22 -58.80
C ASP A 463 -0.94 -9.74 -58.71
N LEU A 464 -1.99 -10.15 -58.00
CA LEU A 464 -2.39 -11.55 -57.83
C LEU A 464 -3.53 -11.97 -58.78
N GLU A 465 -4.03 -11.08 -59.64
CA GLU A 465 -5.21 -11.30 -60.50
C GLU A 465 -6.49 -11.71 -59.73
N VAL A 466 -6.68 -11.18 -58.50
CA VAL A 466 -7.80 -11.58 -57.60
C VAL A 466 -8.98 -10.58 -57.64
N THR A 467 -9.00 -9.62 -58.56
CA THR A 467 -10.04 -8.58 -58.63
C THR A 467 -11.43 -9.07 -59.01
#